data_AF-A0AAW8Q8E9-F1
#
_entry.id   AF-A0AAW8Q8E9-F1
#
_cell.length_a   1.000
_cell.length_b   1.000
_cell.length_c   1.000
_cell.angle_alpha   90.00
_cell.angle_beta   90.00
_cell.angle_gamma   90.00
#
_symmetry.space_group_name_H-M   'P 1'
#
loop_
_entity.id
_entity.type
_entity.pdbx_description
1 polymer ?
#
loop_
_entity_poly.entity_id
_entity_poly.type
_entity_poly.pdbx_seq_one_letter_code
_entity_poly.pdbx_strand_id
1 'polypeptide(L)'
;MTASKSNQNAWLILLSEYLFIFLPFLVIGIIKIYKSDFATFFQAADWSFAASILFGQVIVKLVSGSVIHKHAQWQRVVVLLSFILVLGLVPSLIVLALILIDGGVSEFLVNMQLSLFCLASLVFFLVGSAAHTMIDEG
;
A
#
# COMPACT_ATOMS: atom_id res chain seq x y z
N MET A 1 -20.08 23.01 -2.49
CA MET A 1 -18.69 23.46 -2.25
C MET A 1 -17.97 22.64 -1.15
N THR A 2 -18.54 21.53 -0.68
CA THR A 2 -18.05 20.71 0.45
C THR A 2 -17.25 19.47 0.03
N ALA A 3 -17.62 18.80 -1.06
CA ALA A 3 -16.95 17.58 -1.54
C ALA A 3 -15.46 17.77 -1.90
N SER A 4 -15.10 18.93 -2.46
CA SER A 4 -13.70 19.24 -2.81
C SER A 4 -12.80 19.37 -1.58
N LYS A 5 -13.32 19.84 -0.45
CA LYS A 5 -12.53 20.04 0.78
C LYS A 5 -12.35 18.73 1.56
N SER A 6 -13.39 17.89 1.63
CA SER A 6 -13.27 16.54 2.25
C SER A 6 -12.25 15.69 1.49
N ASN A 7 -12.28 15.70 0.15
CA ASN A 7 -11.29 14.97 -0.64
C ASN A 7 -9.85 15.48 -0.41
N GLN A 8 -9.64 16.80 -0.30
CA GLN A 8 -8.31 17.36 0.02
C GLN A 8 -7.80 16.90 1.39
N ASN A 9 -8.66 16.87 2.41
CA ASN A 9 -8.28 16.41 3.74
C ASN A 9 -7.95 14.91 3.76
N ALA A 10 -8.75 14.08 3.06
CA ALA A 10 -8.48 12.65 2.91
C ALA A 10 -7.12 12.40 2.25
N TRP A 11 -6.79 13.15 1.19
CA TRP A 11 -5.48 13.06 0.52
C TRP A 11 -4.31 13.44 1.43
N LEU A 12 -4.45 14.46 2.27
CA LEU A 12 -3.41 14.85 3.23
C LEU A 12 -3.18 13.78 4.30
N ILE A 13 -4.26 13.17 4.80
CA ILE A 13 -4.17 12.07 5.76
C ILE A 13 -3.48 10.86 5.13
N LEU A 14 -3.90 10.46 3.91
CA LEU A 14 -3.28 9.38 3.18
C LEU A 14 -1.80 9.65 2.87
N LEU A 15 -1.45 10.89 2.52
CA LEU A 15 -0.06 11.27 2.30
C LEU A 15 0.77 11.14 3.59
N SER A 16 0.23 11.54 4.73
CA SER A 16 0.90 11.39 6.03
C SER A 16 1.17 9.92 6.36
N GLU A 17 0.16 9.06 6.20
CA GLU A 17 0.31 7.61 6.40
C GLU A 17 1.33 7.01 5.42
N TYR A 18 1.26 7.41 4.15
CA TYR A 18 2.19 6.96 3.12
C TYR A 18 3.64 7.36 3.43
N LEU A 19 3.86 8.60 3.89
CA LEU A 19 5.19 9.07 4.31
C LEU A 19 5.74 8.25 5.49
N PHE A 20 4.89 7.85 6.44
CA PHE A 20 5.31 7.01 7.55
C PHE A 20 5.71 5.60 7.09
N ILE A 21 4.95 5.01 6.16
CA ILE A 21 5.29 3.73 5.51
C ILE A 21 6.57 3.85 4.69
N PHE A 22 6.82 5.01 4.10
CA PHE A 22 8.00 5.27 3.27
C PHE A 22 9.27 5.57 4.10
N LEU A 23 9.14 5.85 5.39
CA LEU A 23 10.26 6.21 6.27
C LEU A 23 11.43 5.20 6.24
N PRO A 24 11.21 3.87 6.29
CA PRO A 24 12.31 2.89 6.21
C PRO A 24 13.10 2.99 4.91
N PHE A 25 12.46 3.32 3.78
CA PHE A 25 13.15 3.49 2.49
C PHE A 25 14.06 4.71 2.48
N LEU A 26 13.64 5.79 3.14
CA LEU A 26 14.47 6.98 3.27
C LEU A 26 15.74 6.63 4.06
N VAL A 27 15.59 5.91 5.18
CA VAL A 27 16.72 5.44 5.99
C VAL A 27 17.66 4.54 5.20
N ILE A 28 17.14 3.49 4.55
CA ILE A 28 17.95 2.55 3.76
C ILE A 28 18.58 3.26 2.56
N GLY A 29 17.85 4.17 1.92
CA GLY A 29 18.32 4.95 0.78
C GLY A 29 19.55 5.79 1.14
N ILE A 30 19.52 6.50 2.28
CA ILE A 30 20.68 7.26 2.77
C ILE A 30 21.88 6.33 3.01
N ILE A 31 21.66 5.18 3.64
CA ILE A 31 22.74 4.22 3.93
C ILE A 31 23.36 3.68 2.63
N LYS A 32 22.54 3.40 1.61
CA LYS A 32 22.99 2.86 0.31
C LYS A 32 23.68 3.91 -0.57
N ILE A 33 23.20 5.16 -0.55
CA ILE A 33 23.89 6.31 -1.16
C ILE A 33 25.30 6.42 -0.57
N TYR A 34 25.40 6.38 0.76
CA TYR A 34 26.69 6.47 1.45
C TYR A 34 27.65 5.33 1.09
N LYS A 35 27.12 4.13 0.81
CA LYS A 35 27.91 2.96 0.39
C LYS A 35 28.17 2.86 -1.13
N SER A 36 27.70 3.81 -1.94
CA SER A 36 27.77 3.77 -3.41
C SER A 36 27.18 2.48 -4.04
N ASP A 37 26.21 1.86 -3.37
CA ASP A 37 25.62 0.57 -3.75
C ASP A 37 24.11 0.75 -3.99
N PHE A 38 23.76 1.44 -5.07
CA PHE A 38 22.37 1.73 -5.43
C PHE A 38 21.63 0.53 -6.03
N ALA A 39 22.36 -0.40 -6.66
CA ALA A 39 21.75 -1.54 -7.33
C ALA A 39 20.98 -2.44 -6.34
N THR A 40 21.53 -2.63 -5.14
CA THR A 40 20.91 -3.45 -4.10
C THR A 40 19.77 -2.76 -3.34
N PHE A 41 19.57 -1.45 -3.54
CA PHE A 41 18.43 -0.73 -2.94
C PHE A 41 17.08 -1.28 -3.44
N PHE A 42 17.01 -1.63 -4.71
CA PHE A 42 15.82 -2.22 -5.32
C PHE A 42 15.65 -3.71 -4.98
N GLN A 43 16.72 -4.37 -4.54
CA GLN A 43 16.70 -5.77 -4.09
C GLN A 43 16.23 -5.92 -2.64
N ALA A 44 16.19 -4.82 -1.88
CA ALA A 44 15.73 -4.82 -0.51
C ALA A 44 14.29 -5.34 -0.42
N ALA A 45 14.05 -6.29 0.49
CA ALA A 45 12.73 -6.91 0.65
C ALA A 45 11.68 -5.90 1.19
N ASP A 46 12.13 -4.75 1.69
CA ASP A 46 11.35 -3.63 2.18
C ASP A 46 10.27 -3.18 1.19
N TRP A 47 10.51 -3.24 -0.12
CA TRP A 47 9.52 -2.87 -1.15
C TRP A 47 8.28 -3.76 -1.09
N SER A 48 8.46 -5.08 -1.01
CA SER A 48 7.35 -6.03 -0.83
C SER A 48 6.67 -5.89 0.52
N PHE A 49 7.45 -5.61 1.56
CA PHE A 49 6.93 -5.38 2.90
C PHE A 49 6.02 -4.14 2.95
N ALA A 50 6.45 -3.03 2.36
CA ALA A 50 5.65 -1.81 2.28
C ALA A 50 4.41 -1.98 1.40
N ALA A 51 4.52 -2.70 0.28
CA ALA A 51 3.36 -3.05 -0.55
C ALA A 51 2.29 -3.79 0.27
N SER A 52 2.73 -4.75 1.09
CA SER A 52 1.86 -5.51 1.99
C SER A 52 1.19 -4.62 3.04
N ILE A 53 1.94 -3.66 3.63
CA ILE A 53 1.37 -2.68 4.56
C ILE A 53 0.33 -1.80 3.87
N LEU A 54 0.63 -1.27 2.67
CA LEU A 54 -0.30 -0.41 1.93
C LEU A 54 -1.61 -1.13 1.62
N PHE A 55 -1.56 -2.38 1.14
CA PHE A 55 -2.78 -3.18 0.94
C PHE A 55 -3.53 -3.43 2.25
N GLY A 56 -2.81 -3.76 3.33
CA GLY A 56 -3.40 -3.91 4.67
C GLY A 56 -4.13 -2.66 5.15
N GLN A 57 -3.56 -1.48 4.95
CA GLN A 57 -4.18 -0.20 5.31
C GLN A 57 -5.45 0.08 4.51
N VAL A 58 -5.46 -0.23 3.20
CA VAL A 58 -6.67 -0.09 2.38
C VAL A 58 -7.79 -1.00 2.90
N ILE A 59 -7.46 -2.25 3.25
CA ILE A 59 -8.42 -3.21 3.81
C ILE A 59 -9.04 -2.66 5.09
N VAL A 60 -8.22 -2.16 6.03
CA VAL A 60 -8.70 -1.59 7.29
C VAL A 60 -9.64 -0.42 7.05
N LYS A 61 -9.30 0.50 6.13
CA LYS A 61 -10.14 1.66 5.78
C LYS A 61 -11.45 1.25 5.11
N LEU A 62 -11.43 0.30 4.18
CA LEU A 62 -12.64 -0.21 3.53
C LEU A 62 -13.61 -0.85 4.52
N VAL A 63 -13.10 -1.68 5.43
CA VAL A 63 -13.91 -2.30 6.48
C VAL A 63 -14.50 -1.22 7.40
N SER A 64 -13.67 -0.28 7.86
CA SER A 64 -14.10 0.80 8.75
C SER A 64 -15.18 1.68 8.10
N GLY A 65 -14.98 2.10 6.85
CA GLY A 65 -15.96 2.87 6.09
C GLY A 65 -17.27 2.12 5.86
N SER A 66 -17.22 0.81 5.61
CA SER A 66 -18.44 0.00 5.45
C SER A 66 -19.21 -0.22 6.74
N VAL A 67 -18.54 -0.22 7.90
CA VAL A 67 -19.21 -0.36 9.21
C VAL A 67 -19.88 0.94 9.63
N ILE A 68 -19.24 2.08 9.37
CA ILE A 68 -19.74 3.41 9.74
C ILE A 68 -20.90 3.81 8.83
N HIS A 69 -20.80 3.55 7.52
CA HIS A 69 -21.79 4.00 6.55
C HIS A 69 -22.96 2.99 6.39
N LYS A 70 -24.06 3.18 7.13
CA LYS A 70 -25.22 2.26 7.22
C LYS A 70 -25.87 1.86 5.88
N HIS A 71 -25.71 2.65 4.82
CA HIS A 71 -26.26 2.39 3.48
C HIS A 71 -25.22 1.92 2.44
N ALA A 72 -23.99 1.65 2.87
CA ALA A 72 -22.97 1.13 1.97
C ALA A 72 -23.40 -0.20 1.36
N GLN A 73 -23.14 -0.36 0.05
CA GLN A 73 -23.34 -1.61 -0.68
C GLN A 73 -22.29 -2.64 -0.23
N TRP A 74 -22.49 -3.22 0.95
CA TRP A 74 -21.51 -4.08 1.62
C TRP A 74 -21.01 -5.23 0.73
N GLN A 75 -21.85 -5.74 -0.17
CA GLN A 75 -21.47 -6.78 -1.13
C GLN A 75 -20.33 -6.31 -2.06
N ARG A 76 -20.37 -5.06 -2.53
CA ARG A 76 -19.30 -4.49 -3.37
C ARG A 76 -18.01 -4.31 -2.58
N VAL A 77 -18.12 -3.89 -1.32
CA VAL A 77 -16.95 -3.75 -0.42
C VAL A 77 -16.29 -5.10 -0.19
N VAL A 78 -17.07 -6.16 0.08
CA VAL A 78 -16.54 -7.52 0.31
C VAL A 78 -15.85 -8.08 -0.94
N VAL A 79 -16.42 -7.86 -2.13
CA VAL A 79 -15.79 -8.27 -3.39
C VAL A 79 -14.47 -7.52 -3.60
N LEU A 80 -14.46 -6.20 -3.43
CA LEU A 80 -13.25 -5.38 -3.57
C LEU A 80 -12.16 -5.78 -2.56
N LEU A 81 -12.55 -6.01 -1.30
CA LEU A 81 -11.68 -6.48 -0.23
C LEU A 81 -11.06 -7.83 -0.57
N SER A 82 -11.86 -8.76 -1.10
CA SER A 82 -11.39 -10.07 -1.54
C SER A 82 -10.37 -9.96 -2.69
N PHE A 83 -10.61 -9.07 -3.67
CA PHE A 83 -9.64 -8.79 -4.73
C PHE A 83 -8.33 -8.23 -4.19
N ILE A 84 -8.39 -7.25 -3.29
CA ILE A 84 -7.19 -6.64 -2.69
C ILE A 84 -6.39 -7.67 -1.88
N LEU A 85 -7.08 -8.57 -1.16
CA LEU A 85 -6.43 -9.65 -0.42
C LEU A 85 -5.73 -10.65 -1.36
N VAL A 86 -6.47 -11.20 -2.32
CA VAL A 86 -5.99 -12.33 -3.14
C VAL A 86 -5.00 -11.87 -4.21
N LEU A 87 -5.20 -10.70 -4.81
CA LEU A 87 -4.35 -10.20 -5.91
C LEU A 87 -3.30 -9.19 -5.45
N GLY A 88 -3.46 -8.58 -4.26
CA GLY A 88 -2.53 -7.57 -3.74
C GLY A 88 -1.71 -8.08 -2.56
N LEU A 89 -2.37 -8.29 -1.42
CA LEU A 89 -1.70 -8.60 -0.16
C LEU A 89 -0.97 -9.95 -0.20
N VAL A 90 -1.66 -11.02 -0.60
CA VAL A 90 -1.08 -12.37 -0.62
C VAL A 90 0.13 -12.46 -1.56
N PRO A 91 0.07 -11.97 -2.82
CA PRO A 91 1.25 -11.92 -3.68
C PRO A 91 2.40 -11.10 -3.11
N SER A 92 2.12 -9.97 -2.47
CA SER A 92 3.16 -9.13 -1.84
C SER A 92 3.88 -9.87 -0.72
N LEU A 93 3.16 -10.62 0.11
CA LEU A 93 3.74 -11.43 1.17
C LEU A 93 4.53 -12.64 0.62
N ILE A 94 4.06 -13.26 -0.46
CA ILE A 94 4.78 -14.37 -1.11
C ILE A 94 6.10 -13.84 -1.69
N VAL A 95 6.07 -12.73 -2.44
CA VAL A 95 7.29 -12.14 -3.03
C VAL A 95 8.26 -11.69 -1.94
N LEU A 96 7.76 -11.07 -0.85
CA LEU A 96 8.56 -10.75 0.33
C LEU A 96 9.30 -11.98 0.87
N ALA A 97 8.58 -13.08 1.10
CA ALA A 97 9.16 -14.31 1.63
C ALA A 97 10.21 -14.89 0.66
N LEU A 98 9.93 -14.92 -0.64
CA LEU A 98 10.86 -15.44 -1.65
C LEU A 98 12.13 -14.60 -1.76
N ILE A 99 12.03 -13.27 -1.70
CA ILE A 99 13.19 -12.37 -1.70
C ILE A 99 14.04 -12.57 -0.44
N LEU A 100 13.41 -12.73 0.72
CA LEU A 100 14.12 -13.00 1.97
C LEU A 100 14.85 -14.37 1.96
N ILE A 101 14.29 -15.37 1.29
CA ILE A 101 14.90 -16.70 1.15
C ILE A 101 16.09 -16.68 0.18
N ASP A 102 15.92 -16.03 -0.98
CA ASP A 102 16.92 -15.98 -2.06
C ASP A 102 17.97 -14.87 -1.85
N GLY A 103 17.76 -13.96 -0.90
CA GLY A 103 18.63 -12.82 -0.66
C GLY A 103 18.55 -11.74 -1.75
N GLY A 104 17.47 -11.70 -2.53
CA GLY A 104 17.25 -10.70 -3.57
C GLY A 104 18.09 -10.88 -4.84
N VAL A 105 18.56 -12.09 -5.12
CA VAL A 105 19.38 -12.41 -6.31
C VAL A 105 18.51 -12.48 -7.58
N SER A 106 17.30 -13.02 -7.49
CA SER A 106 16.40 -13.14 -8.64
C SER A 106 15.84 -11.79 -9.12
N GLU A 107 16.28 -11.33 -10.29
CA GLU A 107 15.77 -10.11 -10.94
C GLU A 107 14.26 -10.15 -11.20
N PHE A 108 13.70 -11.34 -11.45
CA PHE A 108 12.25 -11.50 -11.63
C PHE A 108 11.48 -11.12 -10.37
N LEU A 109 11.93 -11.58 -9.20
CA LEU A 109 11.30 -11.25 -7.92
C LEU A 109 11.45 -9.76 -7.60
N VAL A 110 12.62 -9.18 -7.90
CA VAL A 110 12.88 -7.74 -7.74
C VAL A 110 11.90 -6.92 -8.58
N ASN A 111 11.73 -7.25 -9.85
CA ASN A 111 10.78 -6.53 -10.72
C ASN A 111 9.32 -6.72 -10.27
N MET A 112 8.98 -7.92 -9.78
CA MET A 112 7.63 -8.21 -9.28
C MET A 112 7.33 -7.42 -8.00
N GLN A 113 8.27 -7.30 -7.06
CA GLN A 113 8.04 -6.50 -5.85
C GLN A 113 7.85 -5.02 -6.15
N LEU A 114 8.62 -4.46 -7.07
CA LEU A 114 8.49 -3.05 -7.45
C LEU A 114 7.15 -2.80 -8.15
N SER A 115 6.74 -3.71 -9.01
CA SER A 115 5.43 -3.65 -9.67
C SER A 115 4.28 -3.73 -8.66
N LEU A 116 4.36 -4.65 -7.69
CA LEU A 116 3.39 -4.78 -6.61
C LEU A 116 3.36 -3.54 -5.71
N PHE A 117 4.52 -2.95 -5.41
CA PHE A 117 4.59 -1.71 -4.64
C PHE A 117 3.93 -0.55 -5.38
N CYS A 118 4.25 -0.35 -6.66
CA CYS A 118 3.59 0.69 -7.47
C CYS A 118 2.07 0.49 -7.54
N LEU A 119 1.61 -0.76 -7.73
CA LEU A 119 0.20 -1.09 -7.69
C LEU A 119 -0.43 -0.81 -6.32
N ALA A 120 0.26 -1.19 -5.23
CA ALA A 120 -0.19 -0.95 -3.87
C ALA A 120 -0.34 0.55 -3.58
N SER A 121 0.62 1.37 -4.02
CA SER A 121 0.55 2.83 -3.88
C SER A 121 -0.63 3.42 -4.66
N LEU A 122 -0.86 2.97 -5.90
CA LEU A 122 -2.02 3.40 -6.69
C LEU A 122 -3.34 3.03 -6.02
N VAL A 123 -3.48 1.77 -5.59
CA VAL A 123 -4.68 1.28 -4.89
C VAL A 123 -4.87 2.02 -3.57
N PHE A 124 -3.78 2.30 -2.84
CA PHE A 124 -3.82 3.04 -1.59
C PHE A 124 -4.41 4.44 -1.74
N PHE A 125 -3.96 5.22 -2.71
CA PHE A 125 -4.52 6.56 -2.93
C PHE A 125 -5.93 6.51 -3.54
N LEU A 126 -6.19 5.65 -4.52
CA LEU A 126 -7.48 5.61 -5.20
C LEU A 126 -8.59 5.01 -4.32
N VAL A 127 -8.35 3.84 -3.75
CA VAL A 127 -9.35 3.14 -2.93
C VAL A 127 -9.35 3.69 -1.50
N GLY A 128 -8.20 4.07 -0.97
CA GLY A 128 -8.12 4.66 0.37
C GLY A 128 -8.83 6.02 0.45
N SER A 129 -8.78 6.85 -0.60
CA SER A 129 -9.54 8.12 -0.61
C SER A 129 -11.04 7.87 -0.68
N ALA A 130 -11.50 6.97 -1.54
CA ALA A 130 -12.90 6.57 -1.63
C ALA A 130 -13.42 5.96 -0.31
N ALA A 131 -12.61 5.15 0.37
CA ALA A 131 -12.96 4.60 1.67
C ALA A 131 -13.03 5.69 2.75
N HIS A 132 -12.13 6.68 2.71
CA HIS A 132 -12.13 7.77 3.67
C HIS A 132 -13.34 8.70 3.50
N THR A 133 -13.76 8.96 2.26
CA THR A 133 -15.00 9.72 2.04
C THR A 133 -16.23 8.98 2.59
N MET A 134 -16.27 7.65 2.54
CA MET A 134 -17.34 6.88 3.18
C MET A 134 -17.35 7.01 4.70
N ILE A 135 -16.18 7.13 5.32
CA ILE A 135 -16.01 7.35 6.77
C ILE A 135 -16.48 8.75 7.16
N ASP A 136 -16.12 9.78 6.38
CA ASP A 136 -16.50 11.17 6.66
C ASP A 136 -18.00 11.44 6.47
N GLU A 137 -18.66 10.68 5.60
CA GLU A 137 -20.09 10.85 5.25
C GLU A 137 -21.06 10.01 6.10
N GLY A 138 -20.56 9.06 6.90
CA GLY A 138 -21.39 8.15 7.72
C GLY A 138 -21.62 8.65 9.14
#